data_AF-C3XHD4-F1
#
_entry.id   AF-C3XHD4-F1
#
_cell.length_a   1.000
_cell.length_b   1.000
_cell.length_c   1.000
_cell.angle_alpha   90.00
_cell.angle_beta   90.00
_cell.angle_gamma   90.00
#
_symmetry.space_group_name_H-M   'P 1'
#
loop_
_entity.id
_entity.type
_entity.pdbx_description
1 polymer ?
#
loop_
_entity_poly.entity_id
_entity_poly.type
_entity_poly.pdbx_seq_one_letter_code
_entity_poly.pdbx_strand_id
1 'polypeptide(L)' 'MATYMVAYASFLGIDTCYIEGYGKRAVEKLYGLDPFKEQVSLIVCFGYRSKEQQPRYRISLDDLVEYK' A
#
# COMPACT_ATOMS: atom_id res chain seq x y z
N MET A 1 8.44 -4.68 1.78
CA MET A 1 8.15 -5.01 3.20
C MET A 1 6.69 -4.80 3.58
N ALA A 2 6.03 -3.72 3.13
CA ALA A 2 4.63 -3.44 3.46
C ALA A 2 3.64 -4.58 3.13
N THR A 3 3.92 -5.41 2.11
CA THR A 3 3.09 -6.55 1.72
C THR A 3 2.79 -7.50 2.88
N TYR A 4 3.77 -7.82 3.74
CA TYR A 4 3.54 -8.70 4.87
C TYR A 4 2.72 -8.03 5.98
N MET A 5 2.89 -6.72 6.17
CA MET A 5 2.08 -5.94 7.12
C MET A 5 0.61 -5.95 6.70
N VAL A 6 0.33 -5.76 5.42
CA VAL A 6 -1.03 -5.77 4.87
C VAL A 6 -1.64 -7.16 4.89
N ALA A 7 -0.87 -8.20 4.55
CA ALA A 7 -1.34 -9.58 4.61
C ALA A 7 -1.74 -9.96 6.05
N TYR A 8 -0.93 -9.59 7.04
CA TYR A 8 -1.22 -9.88 8.43
C TYR A 8 -2.38 -9.04 8.98
N ALA A 9 -2.48 -7.76 8.61
CA ALA A 9 -3.63 -6.93 8.96
C ALA A 9 -4.95 -7.53 8.43
N SER A 10 -4.96 -8.01 7.18
CA SER A 10 -6.12 -8.69 6.60
C SER A 10 -6.48 -9.95 7.37
N PHE A 11 -5.50 -10.73 7.83
CA PHE A 11 -5.74 -11.91 8.68
C PHE A 11 -6.42 -11.52 10.01
N LEU A 12 -6.08 -10.35 10.57
CA LEU A 12 -6.70 -9.79 11.76
C LEU A 12 -8.05 -9.07 11.51
N GLY A 13 -8.55 -9.06 10.27
CA GLY A 13 -9.79 -8.35 9.91
C GLY A 13 -9.63 -6.82 9.83
N ILE A 14 -8.41 -6.32 9.70
CA ILE A 14 -8.09 -4.91 9.52
C ILE A 14 -7.90 -4.62 8.03
N ASP A 15 -8.57 -3.59 7.55
CA ASP A 15 -8.40 -3.08 6.18
C ASP A 15 -7.19 -2.17 6.07
N THR A 16 -6.60 -2.18 4.88
CA THR A 16 -5.42 -1.38 4.59
C THR A 16 -5.53 -0.69 3.25
N CYS A 17 -4.92 0.49 3.14
CA CYS A 17 -4.80 1.23 1.88
C CYS A 17 -3.37 1.70 1.66
N TYR A 18 -2.82 1.41 0.49
CA TYR A 18 -1.56 1.97 0.02
C TYR A 18 -1.80 3.33 -0.62
N ILE A 19 -1.08 4.34 -0.16
CA ILE A 19 -1.14 5.69 -0.69
C ILE A 19 0.24 6.04 -1.25
N GLU A 20 0.33 6.13 -2.58
CA GLU A 20 1.50 6.60 -3.31
C GLU A 20 1.35 8.06 -3.79
N GLY A 21 0.10 8.54 -3.93
CA GLY A 21 -0.22 9.90 -4.34
C GLY A 21 -0.12 10.91 -3.19
N TYR A 22 1.10 11.26 -2.78
CA TYR A 22 1.34 12.26 -1.73
C TYR A 22 2.50 13.21 -2.09
N GLY A 23 2.51 14.39 -1.47
CA GLY A 23 3.59 15.36 -1.62
C GLY A 23 4.85 14.92 -0.85
N LYS A 24 5.71 14.11 -1.46
CA LYS A 24 6.89 13.49 -0.80
C LYS A 24 7.70 14.45 0.08
N ARG A 25 8.16 15.59 -0.47
CA ARG A 25 8.94 16.59 0.29
C ARG A 25 8.17 17.20 1.46
N ALA A 26 6.87 17.40 1.31
CA ALA A 26 6.04 17.95 2.38
C ALA A 26 5.90 16.96 3.53
N VAL A 27 5.71 15.67 3.22
CA VAL A 27 5.67 14.59 4.22
C VAL A 27 7.01 14.42 4.90
N GLU A 28 8.10 14.34 4.14
CA GLU A 28 9.47 14.23 4.69
C GLU A 28 9.80 15.40 5.62
N LYS A 29 9.45 16.64 5.22
CA LYS A 29 9.61 17.82 6.05
C LYS A 29 8.74 17.77 7.32
N LEU A 30 7.48 17.34 7.20
CA LEU A 30 6.55 17.23 8.33
C LEU A 30 7.09 16.29 9.41
N TYR A 31 7.71 15.18 9.00
CA TYR A 31 8.29 14.18 9.91
C TYR A 31 9.77 14.45 10.24
N GLY A 32 10.36 15.55 9.76
CA GLY A 32 11.74 15.92 10.06
C GLY A 32 12.79 14.96 9.48
N LEU A 33 12.47 14.26 8.40
CA LEU A 33 13.36 13.30 7.76
C LEU A 33 14.49 14.01 7.01
N ASP A 34 15.69 13.42 7.03
CA ASP A 34 16.81 13.80 6.15
C ASP A 34 16.70 12.99 4.85
N PRO A 35 16.28 13.60 3.72
CA PRO A 35 16.02 12.87 2.48
C PRO A 35 17.25 12.25 1.82
N PHE A 36 18.46 12.61 2.29
CA PHE A 36 19.69 11.95 1.86
C PHE A 36 19.89 10.60 2.58
N LYS A 37 19.42 10.47 3.82
CA LYS A 37 19.54 9.25 4.62
C LYS A 37 18.34 8.33 4.46
N GLU A 38 17.14 8.90 4.51
CA GLU A 38 15.89 8.14 4.49
C GLU A 38 14.81 8.90 3.73
N GLN A 39 13.97 8.15 3.02
CA GLN A 39 12.93 8.71 2.18
C GLN A 39 11.63 7.98 2.39
N VAL A 40 10.52 8.70 2.26
CA VAL A 40 9.20 8.06 2.29
C VAL A 40 9.04 7.27 1.00
N SER A 41 8.79 5.97 1.13
CA SER A 41 8.51 5.07 0.00
C SER A 41 7.01 4.92 -0.23
N LEU A 42 6.25 4.75 0.85
CA LEU A 42 4.83 4.43 0.82
C LEU A 42 4.17 4.87 2.13
N ILE A 43 2.93 5.34 2.06
CA ILE A 43 2.07 5.52 3.23
C ILE A 43 1.08 4.35 3.24
N VAL A 44 0.98 3.68 4.39
CA VAL A 44 0.03 2.57 4.59
C VAL A 44 -0.96 2.97 5.66
N CYS A 45 -2.24 3.04 5.31
CA CYS A 45 -3.33 3.26 6.25
C CYS A 45 -3.84 1.93 6.79
N PHE A 46 -4.28 1.93 8.05
CA PHE A 46 -4.94 0.79 8.71
C PHE A 46 -6.26 1.28 9.31
N GLY A 47 -7.32 0.48 9.17
CA GLY A 47 -8.63 0.83 9.73
C GLY A 47 -9.68 -0.26 9.48
N TYR A 48 -10.91 0.00 9.88
CA TYR A 48 -12.05 -0.90 9.63
C TYR A 48 -12.98 -0.27 8.61
N ARG A 49 -13.36 -1.03 7.57
CA ARG A 49 -14.31 -0.53 6.55
C ARG A 49 -15.67 -0.17 7.14
N SER A 50 -16.24 0.93 6.64
CA SER A 50 -17.63 1.32 6.90
C SER A 50 -18.61 0.77 5.86
N LYS A 51 -18.10 0.24 4.74
CA LYS A 51 -18.86 -0.26 3.59
C LYS A 51 -18.33 -1.64 3.18
N GLU A 52 -19.12 -2.37 2.41
CA GLU A 52 -18.70 -3.65 1.86
C GLU A 52 -17.52 -3.51 0.86
N GLN A 53 -16.70 -4.56 0.79
CA GLN A 53 -15.55 -4.63 -0.12
C GLN A 53 -16.02 -4.74 -1.57
N GLN A 54 -15.51 -3.85 -2.40
CA GLN A 54 -15.78 -3.87 -3.84
C GLN A 54 -15.13 -5.10 -4.51
N PRO A 55 -15.73 -5.63 -5.59
CA PRO A 55 -15.15 -6.72 -6.37
C PRO A 55 -13.77 -6.34 -6.93
N ARG A 56 -12.84 -7.29 -6.92
CA ARG A 56 -11.49 -7.10 -7.48
C ARG A 56 -11.42 -7.74 -8.87
N TYR A 57 -11.36 -6.90 -9.89
CA TYR A 57 -11.15 -7.36 -11.26
C TYR A 57 -9.66 -7.53 -11.54
N ARG A 58 -9.27 -8.65 -12.15
CA ARG A 58 -7.89 -8.97 -12.56
C ARG A 58 -7.93 -9.55 -13.97
N ILE A 59 -6.91 -9.24 -14.76
CA ILE A 59 -6.67 -9.92 -16.04
C ILE A 59 -6.37 -11.40 -15.81
N SER A 60 -6.62 -12.24 -16.81
CA SER A 60 -6.33 -13.67 -16.70
C SER A 60 -4.82 -13.91 -16.65
N LEU A 61 -4.41 -15.07 -16.15
CA LEU A 61 -2.98 -15.43 -16.09
C LEU A 61 -2.41 -15.65 -17.49
N ASP A 62 -3.20 -16.24 -18.39
CA ASP A 62 -2.81 -16.51 -19.78
C ASP A 62 -2.55 -15.22 -20.56
N ASP A 63 -3.26 -14.13 -20.23
CA ASP A 63 -3.02 -12.80 -20.81
C ASP A 63 -1.75 -12.13 -20.25
N LEU A 64 -1.25 -12.57 -19.09
CA LEU A 64 -0.16 -11.93 -18.36
C LEU A 64 1.20 -12.63 -18.54
N VAL A 65 1.21 -13.95 -18.77
CA VAL A 65 2.44 -14.78 -18.71
C VAL A 65 2.65 -15.54 -20.01
N GLU A 66 3.87 -15.48 -20.54
CA GLU A 66 4.35 -16.33 -21.63
C GLU A 66 5.41 -17.31 -21.10
N TYR A 67 5.22 -18.61 -21.34
CA TYR A 67 6.20 -19.65 -21.00
C TYR A 67 7.19 -19.83 -22.14
N LYS A 68 8.50 -19.77 -21.83
CA LYS A 68 9.60 -19.97 -22.78
C LYS A 68 10.43 -21.19 -22.42
#